data_AF-A0A7S4QBL7-F1
#
_entry.id   AF-A0A7S4QBL7-F1
#
_cell.length_a   1.000
_cell.length_b   1.000
_cell.length_c   1.000
_cell.angle_alpha   90.00
_cell.angle_beta   90.00
_cell.angle_gamma   90.00
#
_symmetry.space_group_name_H-M   'P 1'
#
loop_
_entity.id
_entity.type
_entity.pdbx_description
1 polymer ?
#
loop_
_entity_poly.entity_id
_entity_poly.type
_entity_poly.pdbx_seq_one_letter_code
_entity_poly.pdbx_strand_id
1 'polypeptide(L)'
;LRILERAARSQHTLWTCGRLFMQIAAGVDATGGRMLLQVYEAQVLDDLVGLREGHTAEQIPVAATQPIADALLLAWDGFEQFSVDSRHSIGNPPITSETVERIFAYFSSAVSELQQGFELYIRAAADAEPSLPVGAITLACTLSTSVERLVFEAFHGILQADGARAAALVGAAVADFDKASSELLHGRPGLGGMAAVNRTTDVCVLREVQALDLLWRPLARSASLFAAGNTSTAVMQDMSDRALRLYDQLQHVVTTYALGRQESCSLDATEREWEALLAEAGRLHTLCQRVFAELALAARGLALPWGSSRLAVALADVNQTLEALTFGSTGAGFPSPPQQAIADHLFRLSDLWNVFLQSSGLPGARRLA
;
A
#
# COMPACT_ATOMS: atom_id res chain seq x y z
N LEU A 1 -0.17 -19.02 7.40
CA LEU A 1 0.77 -17.89 7.38
C LEU A 1 1.97 -18.12 6.44
N ARG A 2 2.82 -19.13 6.66
CA ARG A 2 4.01 -19.40 5.79
C ARG A 2 3.73 -19.40 4.28
N ILE A 3 2.61 -19.98 3.87
CA ILE A 3 2.20 -19.99 2.45
C ILE A 3 1.87 -18.60 1.92
N LEU A 4 1.26 -17.73 2.73
CA LEU A 4 0.99 -16.33 2.37
C LEU A 4 2.28 -15.51 2.31
N GLU A 5 3.22 -15.76 3.23
CA GLU A 5 4.55 -15.14 3.20
C GLU A 5 5.31 -15.52 1.91
N ARG A 6 5.33 -16.80 1.54
CA ARG A 6 5.97 -17.26 0.29
C ARG A 6 5.26 -16.71 -0.95
N ALA A 7 3.94 -16.65 -0.96
CA ALA A 7 3.20 -16.09 -2.09
C ALA A 7 3.44 -14.58 -2.25
N ALA A 8 3.43 -13.82 -1.16
CA ALA A 8 3.76 -12.39 -1.17
C ALA A 8 5.21 -12.12 -1.60
N ARG A 9 6.15 -12.98 -1.15
CA ARG A 9 7.55 -12.96 -1.61
C ARG A 9 7.64 -13.25 -3.10
N SER A 10 7.01 -14.32 -3.59
CA SER A 10 6.99 -14.69 -5.02
C SER A 10 6.48 -13.55 -5.88
N GLN A 11 5.38 -12.91 -5.47
CA GLN A 11 4.80 -11.77 -6.18
C GLN A 11 5.78 -10.61 -6.29
N HIS A 12 6.47 -10.25 -5.21
CA HIS A 12 7.49 -9.21 -5.24
C HIS A 12 8.70 -9.57 -6.09
N THR A 13 9.21 -10.80 -5.95
CA THR A 13 10.35 -11.30 -6.73
C THR A 13 10.01 -11.24 -8.22
N LEU A 14 8.78 -11.62 -8.60
CA LEU A 14 8.26 -11.50 -9.95
C LEU A 14 8.29 -10.05 -10.42
N TRP A 15 7.67 -9.13 -9.67
CA TRP A 15 7.70 -7.70 -9.97
C TRP A 15 9.10 -7.11 -10.09
N THR A 16 10.02 -7.53 -9.22
CA THR A 16 11.43 -7.14 -9.27
C THR A 16 12.08 -7.60 -10.57
N CYS A 17 11.76 -8.80 -11.08
CA CYS A 17 12.23 -9.24 -12.39
C CYS A 17 11.74 -8.31 -13.51
N GLY A 18 10.45 -7.97 -13.52
CA GLY A 18 9.87 -7.03 -14.48
C GLY A 18 10.56 -5.67 -14.44
N ARG A 19 10.75 -5.11 -13.24
CA ARG A 19 11.47 -3.83 -13.02
C ARG A 19 12.91 -3.88 -13.51
N LEU A 20 13.67 -4.93 -13.14
CA LEU A 20 15.06 -5.10 -13.55
C LEU A 20 15.19 -5.20 -15.07
N PHE A 21 14.31 -5.97 -15.73
CA PHE A 21 14.27 -6.02 -17.19
C PHE A 21 14.07 -4.63 -17.81
N MET A 22 13.10 -3.86 -17.30
CA MET A 22 12.82 -2.51 -17.81
C MET A 22 13.99 -1.54 -17.57
N GLN A 23 14.68 -1.64 -16.43
CA GLN A 23 15.89 -0.86 -16.17
C GLN A 23 17.02 -1.20 -17.16
N ILE A 24 17.26 -2.50 -17.40
CA ILE A 24 18.26 -2.96 -18.37
C ILE A 24 17.92 -2.46 -19.78
N ALA A 25 16.64 -2.53 -20.17
CA ALA A 25 16.16 -2.02 -21.45
C ALA A 25 16.33 -0.50 -21.58
N ALA A 26 16.17 0.24 -20.48
CA ALA A 26 16.43 1.67 -20.40
C ALA A 26 17.93 2.03 -20.28
N GLY A 27 18.84 1.04 -20.22
CA GLY A 27 20.28 1.26 -20.07
C GLY A 27 20.73 1.63 -18.65
N VAL A 28 19.89 1.42 -17.64
CA VAL A 28 20.20 1.68 -16.22
C VAL A 28 20.80 0.43 -15.60
N ASP A 29 22.02 0.55 -15.08
CA ASP A 29 22.76 -0.55 -14.43
C ASP A 29 22.66 -1.90 -15.20
N ALA A 30 22.89 -1.86 -16.51
CA ALA A 30 22.68 -3.03 -17.36
C ALA A 30 23.54 -4.23 -16.96
N THR A 31 24.71 -4.02 -16.32
CA THR A 31 25.57 -5.12 -15.87
C THR A 31 25.10 -5.71 -14.54
N GLY A 32 24.84 -4.87 -13.52
CA GLY A 32 24.35 -5.34 -12.22
C GLY A 32 22.95 -5.93 -12.33
N GLY A 33 22.07 -5.24 -13.06
CA GLY A 33 20.68 -5.67 -13.29
C GLY A 33 20.57 -7.04 -13.95
N ARG A 34 21.46 -7.40 -14.89
CA ARG A 34 21.46 -8.73 -15.54
C ARG A 34 21.72 -9.86 -14.56
N MET A 35 22.71 -9.67 -13.68
CA MET A 35 23.06 -10.68 -12.67
C MET A 35 21.91 -10.85 -11.68
N LEU A 36 21.35 -9.73 -11.20
CA LEU A 36 20.21 -9.76 -10.28
C LEU A 36 18.97 -10.38 -10.91
N LEU A 37 18.68 -10.06 -12.18
CA LEU A 37 17.53 -10.63 -12.89
C LEU A 37 17.60 -12.16 -12.94
N GLN A 38 18.76 -12.74 -13.25
CA GLN A 38 18.94 -14.20 -13.27
C GLN A 38 18.72 -14.83 -11.89
N VAL A 39 19.21 -14.19 -10.83
CA VAL A 39 19.01 -14.66 -9.45
C VAL A 39 17.52 -14.64 -9.08
N TYR A 40 16.84 -13.53 -9.35
CA TYR A 40 15.43 -13.40 -9.04
C TYR A 40 14.56 -14.30 -9.93
N GLU A 41 14.91 -14.53 -11.20
CA GLU A 41 14.21 -15.49 -12.06
C GLU A 41 14.25 -16.91 -11.49
N ALA A 42 15.42 -17.35 -11.02
CA ALA A 42 15.54 -18.65 -10.36
C ALA A 42 14.69 -18.71 -9.07
N GLN A 43 14.67 -17.62 -8.30
CA GLN A 43 13.88 -17.52 -7.07
C GLN A 43 12.37 -17.56 -7.33
N VAL A 44 11.86 -16.89 -8.37
CA VAL A 44 10.43 -16.94 -8.73
C VAL A 44 10.02 -18.37 -9.09
N LEU A 45 10.83 -19.05 -9.91
CA LEU A 45 10.54 -20.45 -10.27
C LEU A 45 10.55 -21.34 -9.03
N ASP A 46 11.56 -21.26 -8.17
CA ASP A 46 11.57 -22.02 -6.91
C ASP A 46 10.34 -21.70 -6.04
N ASP A 47 9.99 -20.42 -5.90
CA ASP A 47 8.83 -20.01 -5.13
C ASP A 47 7.52 -20.57 -5.69
N LEU A 48 7.32 -20.54 -7.02
CA LEU A 48 6.15 -21.11 -7.69
C LEU A 48 6.06 -22.63 -7.55
N VAL A 49 7.18 -23.37 -7.68
CA VAL A 49 7.21 -24.82 -7.39
C VAL A 49 6.80 -25.06 -5.95
N GLY A 50 7.42 -24.36 -5.00
CA GLY A 50 7.14 -24.57 -3.58
C GLY A 50 5.72 -24.20 -3.15
N LEU A 51 5.08 -23.24 -3.84
CA LEU A 51 3.65 -22.95 -3.63
C LEU A 51 2.78 -24.10 -4.18
N ARG A 52 3.08 -24.60 -5.38
CA ARG A 52 2.29 -25.66 -6.03
C ARG A 52 2.44 -27.00 -5.32
N GLU A 53 3.68 -27.43 -5.11
CA GLU A 53 4.07 -28.77 -4.65
C GLU A 53 4.33 -28.84 -3.14
N GLY A 54 4.29 -27.71 -2.45
CA GLY A 54 4.66 -27.61 -1.05
C GLY A 54 6.17 -27.61 -0.84
N HIS A 55 6.59 -27.32 0.39
CA HIS A 55 7.98 -27.31 0.80
C HIS A 55 8.12 -27.74 2.26
N THR A 56 8.46 -29.01 2.49
CA THR A 56 8.47 -29.62 3.83
C THR A 56 9.38 -28.89 4.81
N ALA A 57 10.57 -28.43 4.37
CA ALA A 57 11.51 -27.73 5.24
C ALA A 57 11.00 -26.34 5.69
N GLU A 58 10.13 -25.71 4.91
CA GLU A 58 9.50 -24.42 5.24
C GLU A 58 8.09 -24.58 5.83
N GLN A 59 7.62 -25.82 6.00
CA GLN A 59 6.27 -26.14 6.46
C GLN A 59 5.19 -25.53 5.56
N ILE A 60 5.43 -25.55 4.25
CA ILE A 60 4.48 -25.07 3.25
C ILE A 60 3.74 -26.28 2.69
N PRO A 61 2.40 -26.36 2.85
CA PRO A 61 1.63 -27.46 2.28
C PRO A 61 1.53 -27.31 0.76
N VAL A 62 1.19 -28.42 0.09
CA VAL A 62 0.76 -28.41 -1.33
C VAL A 62 -0.43 -27.46 -1.53
N ALA A 63 -0.66 -27.02 -2.77
CA ALA A 63 -1.84 -26.23 -3.13
C ALA A 63 -3.13 -26.86 -2.58
N ALA A 64 -3.89 -26.08 -1.81
CA ALA A 64 -5.03 -26.58 -1.05
C ALA A 64 -6.23 -26.98 -1.93
N THR A 65 -6.31 -26.44 -3.15
CA THR A 65 -7.41 -26.69 -4.09
C THR A 65 -6.88 -26.74 -5.53
N GLN A 66 -7.59 -27.42 -6.43
CA GLN A 66 -7.23 -27.46 -7.86
C GLN A 66 -7.17 -26.07 -8.51
N PRO A 67 -8.12 -25.14 -8.25
CA PRO A 67 -8.03 -23.78 -8.81
C PRO A 67 -6.76 -23.02 -8.41
N ILE A 68 -6.23 -23.25 -7.20
CA ILE A 68 -4.94 -22.67 -6.79
C ILE A 68 -3.81 -23.27 -7.64
N ALA A 69 -3.78 -24.59 -7.81
CA ALA A 69 -2.75 -25.26 -8.61
C ALA A 69 -2.79 -24.82 -10.08
N ASP A 70 -3.98 -24.66 -10.65
CA ASP A 70 -4.18 -24.19 -12.03
C ASP A 70 -3.66 -22.76 -12.22
N ALA A 71 -4.01 -21.84 -11.32
CA ALA A 71 -3.52 -20.45 -11.36
C ALA A 71 -1.99 -20.37 -11.22
N LEU A 72 -1.39 -21.17 -10.34
CA LEU A 72 0.07 -21.23 -10.20
C LEU A 72 0.76 -21.82 -11.43
N LEU A 73 0.13 -22.77 -12.12
CA LEU A 73 0.64 -23.33 -13.38
C LEU A 73 0.59 -22.29 -14.51
N LEU A 74 -0.50 -21.53 -14.62
CA LEU A 74 -0.60 -20.45 -15.61
C LEU A 74 0.39 -19.31 -15.32
N ALA A 75 0.59 -18.98 -14.02
CA ALA A 75 1.61 -18.03 -13.60
C ALA A 75 3.03 -18.50 -13.97
N TRP A 76 3.30 -19.80 -13.77
CA TRP A 76 4.54 -20.43 -14.20
C TRP A 76 4.76 -20.30 -15.70
N ASP A 77 3.78 -20.71 -16.51
CA ASP A 77 3.88 -20.69 -17.97
C ASP A 77 4.15 -19.27 -18.49
N GLY A 78 3.41 -18.28 -17.97
CA GLY A 78 3.63 -16.87 -18.31
C GLY A 78 5.02 -16.37 -17.91
N PHE A 79 5.51 -16.78 -16.72
CA PHE A 79 6.82 -16.38 -16.24
C PHE A 79 7.97 -17.05 -17.00
N GLU A 80 7.80 -18.31 -17.41
CA GLU A 80 8.78 -19.03 -18.21
C GLU A 80 8.96 -18.34 -19.58
N GLN A 81 7.86 -17.94 -20.23
CA GLN A 81 7.91 -17.15 -21.47
C GLN A 81 8.61 -15.81 -21.24
N PHE A 82 8.27 -15.09 -20.16
CA PHE A 82 8.97 -13.86 -19.76
C PHE A 82 10.49 -14.08 -19.62
N SER A 83 10.90 -15.12 -18.88
CA SER A 83 12.31 -15.42 -18.59
C SER A 83 13.11 -15.84 -19.84
N VAL A 84 12.49 -16.58 -20.76
CA VAL A 84 13.15 -16.96 -22.02
C VAL A 84 13.38 -15.72 -22.89
N ASP A 85 12.34 -14.91 -23.07
CA ASP A 85 12.41 -13.72 -23.93
C ASP A 85 13.27 -12.61 -23.32
N SER A 86 13.24 -12.42 -21.99
CA SER A 86 14.09 -11.45 -21.28
C SER A 86 15.56 -11.74 -21.54
N ARG A 87 16.00 -12.99 -21.32
CA ARG A 87 17.39 -13.43 -21.51
C ARG A 87 17.83 -13.31 -22.96
N HIS A 88 16.97 -13.73 -23.90
CA HIS A 88 17.26 -13.61 -25.32
C HIS A 88 17.47 -12.14 -25.71
N SER A 89 16.57 -11.25 -25.28
CA SER A 89 16.60 -9.83 -25.63
C SER A 89 17.79 -9.09 -25.02
N ILE A 90 18.12 -9.41 -23.76
CA ILE A 90 19.29 -8.88 -23.05
C ILE A 90 20.61 -9.31 -23.72
N GLY A 91 20.66 -10.54 -24.23
CA GLY A 91 21.82 -11.07 -24.96
C GLY A 91 22.01 -10.49 -26.36
N ASN A 92 20.93 -9.97 -26.97
CA ASN A 92 20.91 -9.51 -28.36
C ASN A 92 20.41 -8.05 -28.49
N PRO A 93 21.18 -7.05 -28.04
CA PRO A 93 20.81 -5.64 -28.21
C PRO A 93 20.78 -5.23 -29.70
N PRO A 94 19.96 -4.23 -30.10
CA PRO A 94 19.13 -3.37 -29.25
C PRO A 94 17.79 -4.01 -28.84
N ILE A 95 17.32 -3.69 -27.63
CA ILE A 95 15.98 -4.07 -27.15
C ILE A 95 14.96 -3.12 -27.80
N THR A 96 14.11 -3.64 -28.68
CA THR A 96 13.11 -2.85 -29.41
C THR A 96 11.84 -2.60 -28.58
N SER A 97 11.05 -1.59 -28.94
CA SER A 97 9.75 -1.34 -28.30
C SER A 97 8.80 -2.54 -28.40
N GLU A 98 8.75 -3.21 -29.55
CA GLU A 98 7.99 -4.46 -29.76
C GLU A 98 8.42 -5.57 -28.79
N THR A 99 9.72 -5.69 -28.54
CA THR A 99 10.26 -6.66 -27.58
C THR A 99 9.82 -6.32 -26.15
N VAL A 100 9.85 -5.03 -25.80
CA VAL A 100 9.36 -4.54 -24.50
C VAL A 100 7.85 -4.82 -24.34
N GLU A 101 7.03 -4.59 -25.37
CA GLU A 101 5.59 -4.87 -25.32
C GLU A 101 5.29 -6.37 -25.16
N ARG A 102 6.01 -7.23 -25.88
CA ARG A 102 5.83 -8.68 -25.79
C ARG A 102 6.20 -9.20 -24.40
N ILE A 103 7.35 -8.78 -23.88
CA ILE A 103 7.80 -9.16 -22.52
C ILE A 103 6.84 -8.60 -21.46
N PHE A 104 6.35 -7.38 -21.63
CA PHE A 104 5.32 -6.79 -20.77
C PHE A 104 4.03 -7.65 -20.77
N ALA A 105 3.60 -8.17 -21.92
CA ALA A 105 2.41 -9.01 -22.01
C ALA A 105 2.59 -10.33 -21.25
N TYR A 106 3.72 -11.03 -21.41
CA TYR A 106 4.02 -12.26 -20.66
C TYR A 106 4.09 -11.99 -19.16
N PHE A 107 4.80 -10.94 -18.78
CA PHE A 107 4.91 -10.51 -17.39
C PHE A 107 3.54 -10.20 -16.77
N SER A 108 2.71 -9.42 -17.46
CA SER A 108 1.38 -9.05 -16.97
C SER A 108 0.47 -10.27 -16.81
N SER A 109 0.56 -11.23 -17.75
CA SER A 109 -0.15 -12.51 -17.62
C SER A 109 0.30 -13.28 -16.38
N ALA A 110 1.61 -13.41 -16.16
CA ALA A 110 2.15 -14.13 -15.01
C ALA A 110 1.73 -13.50 -13.67
N VAL A 111 1.81 -12.16 -13.58
CA VAL A 111 1.39 -11.41 -12.39
C VAL A 111 -0.11 -11.59 -12.12
N SER A 112 -0.95 -11.49 -13.15
CA SER A 112 -2.40 -11.65 -13.02
C SER A 112 -2.76 -13.02 -12.46
N GLU A 113 -2.18 -14.09 -13.00
CA GLU A 113 -2.44 -15.46 -12.57
C GLU A 113 -1.88 -15.72 -11.16
N LEU A 114 -0.70 -15.19 -10.83
CA LEU A 114 -0.14 -15.29 -9.48
C LEU A 114 -1.00 -14.55 -8.45
N GLN A 115 -1.52 -13.36 -8.80
CA GLN A 115 -2.43 -12.61 -7.95
C GLN A 115 -3.73 -13.39 -7.72
N GLN A 116 -4.28 -14.02 -8.77
CA GLN A 116 -5.45 -14.89 -8.62
C GLN A 116 -5.17 -16.07 -7.70
N GLY A 117 -4.04 -16.76 -7.86
CA GLY A 117 -3.61 -17.83 -6.97
C GLY A 117 -3.46 -17.36 -5.52
N PHE A 118 -2.91 -16.16 -5.32
CA PHE A 118 -2.75 -15.55 -4.01
C PHE A 118 -4.10 -15.23 -3.34
N GLU A 119 -5.05 -14.65 -4.07
CA GLU A 119 -6.41 -14.41 -3.58
C GLU A 119 -7.11 -15.71 -3.16
N LEU A 120 -6.89 -16.80 -3.91
CA LEU A 120 -7.42 -18.12 -3.55
C LEU A 120 -6.76 -18.69 -2.28
N TYR A 121 -5.44 -18.51 -2.09
CA TYR A 121 -4.77 -18.87 -0.83
C TYR A 121 -5.29 -18.07 0.36
N ILE A 122 -5.51 -16.77 0.17
CA ILE A 122 -6.09 -15.87 1.16
C ILE A 122 -7.47 -16.38 1.61
N ARG A 123 -8.33 -16.76 0.65
CA ARG A 123 -9.65 -17.35 0.95
C ARG A 123 -9.53 -18.67 1.70
N ALA A 124 -8.69 -19.58 1.23
CA ALA A 124 -8.47 -20.86 1.89
C ALA A 124 -7.90 -20.69 3.32
N ALA A 125 -7.04 -19.70 3.53
CA ALA A 125 -6.52 -19.36 4.86
C ALA A 125 -7.59 -18.76 5.78
N ALA A 126 -8.48 -17.91 5.24
CA ALA A 126 -9.62 -17.36 5.98
C ALA A 126 -10.60 -18.47 6.44
N ASP A 127 -10.86 -19.44 5.56
CA ASP A 127 -11.73 -20.57 5.86
C ASP A 127 -11.12 -21.49 6.94
N ALA A 128 -9.80 -21.67 6.91
CA ALA A 128 -9.08 -22.50 7.87
C ALA A 128 -8.86 -21.83 9.24
N GLU A 129 -8.62 -20.51 9.26
CA GLU A 129 -8.35 -19.73 10.47
C GLU A 129 -9.13 -18.40 10.44
N PRO A 130 -10.40 -18.40 10.89
CA PRO A 130 -11.26 -17.21 10.84
C PRO A 130 -10.77 -16.02 11.68
N SER A 131 -9.83 -16.24 12.62
CA SER A 131 -9.25 -15.19 13.43
C SER A 131 -8.19 -14.36 12.70
N LEU A 132 -7.65 -14.88 11.59
CA LEU A 132 -6.62 -14.20 10.81
C LEU A 132 -7.20 -12.93 10.17
N PRO A 133 -6.52 -11.76 10.26
CA PRO A 133 -7.01 -10.51 9.70
C PRO A 133 -6.79 -10.46 8.18
N VAL A 134 -7.37 -11.42 7.46
CA VAL A 134 -7.12 -11.69 6.04
C VAL A 134 -7.37 -10.45 5.18
N GLY A 135 -8.45 -9.70 5.45
CA GLY A 135 -8.74 -8.47 4.70
C GLY A 135 -7.65 -7.40 4.83
N ALA A 136 -7.03 -7.26 6.00
CA ALA A 136 -5.92 -6.32 6.22
C ALA A 136 -4.63 -6.80 5.55
N ILE A 137 -4.33 -8.11 5.65
CA ILE A 137 -3.20 -8.73 4.96
C ILE A 137 -3.33 -8.53 3.44
N THR A 138 -4.52 -8.76 2.86
CA THR A 138 -4.78 -8.53 1.44
C THR A 138 -4.51 -7.08 1.03
N LEU A 139 -4.96 -6.11 1.82
CA LEU A 139 -4.70 -4.69 1.55
C LEU A 139 -3.21 -4.36 1.64
N ALA A 140 -2.50 -4.88 2.64
CA ALA A 140 -1.05 -4.69 2.77
C ALA A 140 -0.28 -5.27 1.58
N CYS A 141 -0.68 -6.45 1.06
CA CYS A 141 -0.13 -7.00 -0.17
C CYS A 141 -0.50 -6.19 -1.43
N THR A 142 -1.70 -5.59 -1.45
CA THR A 142 -2.13 -4.67 -2.52
C THR A 142 -1.25 -3.42 -2.55
N LEU A 143 -0.85 -2.90 -1.38
CA LEU A 143 0.12 -1.80 -1.29
C LEU A 143 1.46 -2.19 -1.91
N SER A 144 2.00 -3.38 -1.57
CA SER A 144 3.26 -3.88 -2.17
C SER A 144 3.17 -4.01 -3.68
N THR A 145 2.06 -4.54 -4.18
CA THR A 145 1.79 -4.63 -5.62
C THR A 145 1.75 -3.26 -6.28
N SER A 146 1.12 -2.27 -5.62
CA SER A 146 0.99 -0.91 -6.14
C SER A 146 2.35 -0.19 -6.24
N VAL A 147 3.25 -0.43 -5.29
CA VAL A 147 4.62 0.12 -5.29
C VAL A 147 5.42 -0.40 -6.49
N GLU A 148 5.39 -1.71 -6.69
CA GLU A 148 6.11 -2.31 -7.82
C GLU A 148 5.50 -1.94 -9.17
N ARG A 149 4.16 -1.96 -9.25
CA ARG A 149 3.40 -1.55 -10.43
C ARG A 149 3.71 -0.11 -10.81
N LEU A 150 3.75 0.81 -9.83
CA LEU A 150 4.11 2.22 -10.04
C LEU A 150 5.46 2.36 -10.77
N VAL A 151 6.48 1.66 -10.29
CA VAL A 151 7.82 1.74 -10.88
C VAL A 151 7.86 1.09 -12.25
N PHE A 152 7.28 -0.10 -12.38
CA PHE A 152 7.25 -0.86 -13.63
C PHE A 152 6.52 -0.09 -14.75
N GLU A 153 5.33 0.44 -14.46
CA GLU A 153 4.53 1.20 -15.43
C GLU A 153 5.19 2.53 -15.82
N ALA A 154 5.88 3.17 -14.89
CA ALA A 154 6.67 4.36 -15.17
C ALA A 154 7.75 4.06 -16.22
N PHE A 155 8.56 3.00 -16.02
CA PHE A 155 9.57 2.59 -17.00
C PHE A 155 8.96 2.16 -18.34
N HIS A 156 7.90 1.34 -18.31
CA HIS A 156 7.26 0.85 -19.53
C HIS A 156 6.76 2.00 -20.41
N GLY A 157 6.06 2.99 -19.84
CA GLY A 157 5.53 4.12 -20.61
C GLY A 157 6.61 4.97 -21.28
N ILE A 158 7.76 5.16 -20.62
CA ILE A 158 8.92 5.87 -21.20
C ILE A 158 9.58 5.06 -22.32
N LEU A 159 9.74 3.75 -22.16
CA LEU A 159 10.31 2.88 -23.21
C LEU A 159 9.44 2.83 -24.47
N GLN A 160 8.13 3.07 -24.32
CA GLN A 160 7.19 3.21 -25.44
C GLN A 160 7.08 4.63 -26.00
N ALA A 161 7.84 5.60 -25.46
CA ALA A 161 7.75 7.02 -25.81
C ALA A 161 6.33 7.61 -25.68
N ASP A 162 5.51 7.07 -24.77
CA ASP A 162 4.14 7.51 -24.51
C ASP A 162 4.02 8.07 -23.08
N GLY A 163 4.48 9.31 -22.90
CA GLY A 163 4.46 9.98 -21.60
C GLY A 163 3.05 10.21 -21.05
N ALA A 164 2.03 10.37 -21.92
CA ALA A 164 0.65 10.56 -21.49
C ALA A 164 0.09 9.27 -20.87
N ARG A 165 0.32 8.12 -21.52
CA ARG A 165 -0.01 6.81 -20.95
C ARG A 165 0.78 6.53 -19.69
N ALA A 166 2.08 6.84 -19.67
CA ALA A 166 2.92 6.70 -18.47
C ALA A 166 2.33 7.46 -17.27
N ALA A 167 1.97 8.73 -17.48
CA ALA A 167 1.38 9.57 -16.43
C ALA A 167 0.01 9.05 -15.96
N ALA A 168 -0.82 8.54 -16.86
CA ALA A 168 -2.12 7.96 -16.50
C ALA A 168 -1.96 6.68 -15.65
N LEU A 169 -1.05 5.79 -16.04
CA LEU A 169 -0.75 4.55 -15.30
C LEU A 169 -0.17 4.85 -13.92
N VAL A 170 0.85 5.72 -13.86
CA VAL A 170 1.43 6.20 -12.59
C VAL A 170 0.37 6.84 -11.70
N GLY A 171 -0.50 7.68 -12.24
CA GLY A 171 -1.60 8.29 -11.49
C GLY A 171 -2.58 7.27 -10.92
N ALA A 172 -2.91 6.21 -11.69
CA ALA A 172 -3.76 5.13 -11.22
C ALA A 172 -3.09 4.29 -10.12
N ALA A 173 -1.80 3.95 -10.26
CA ALA A 173 -1.02 3.29 -9.20
C ALA A 173 -0.94 4.12 -7.92
N VAL A 174 -0.83 5.45 -8.04
CA VAL A 174 -0.86 6.32 -6.87
C VAL A 174 -2.22 6.29 -6.17
N ALA A 175 -3.30 6.43 -6.93
CA ALA A 175 -4.65 6.42 -6.40
C ALA A 175 -5.01 5.08 -5.73
N ASP A 176 -4.57 3.95 -6.30
CA ASP A 176 -4.81 2.62 -5.73
C ASP A 176 -4.05 2.41 -4.42
N PHE A 177 -2.79 2.87 -4.32
CA PHE A 177 -2.04 2.83 -3.07
C PHE A 177 -2.70 3.70 -2.00
N ASP A 178 -3.03 4.95 -2.32
CA ASP A 178 -3.64 5.88 -1.36
C ASP A 178 -4.98 5.34 -0.84
N LYS A 179 -5.78 4.74 -1.74
CA LYS A 179 -7.04 4.08 -1.38
C LYS A 179 -6.80 2.87 -0.48
N ALA A 180 -5.90 1.96 -0.84
CA ALA A 180 -5.61 0.77 -0.04
C ALA A 180 -5.04 1.14 1.35
N SER A 181 -4.20 2.17 1.42
CA SER A 181 -3.63 2.68 2.68
C SER A 181 -4.72 3.29 3.57
N SER A 182 -5.62 4.07 2.98
CA SER A 182 -6.79 4.61 3.67
C SER A 182 -7.71 3.49 4.18
N GLU A 183 -8.04 2.49 3.35
CA GLU A 183 -8.87 1.35 3.75
C GLU A 183 -8.22 0.49 4.82
N LEU A 184 -6.88 0.42 4.84
CA LEU A 184 -6.12 -0.28 5.87
C LEU A 184 -6.21 0.46 7.22
N LEU A 185 -6.07 1.79 7.21
CA LEU A 185 -6.16 2.61 8.43
C LEU A 185 -7.58 2.69 8.97
N HIS A 186 -8.54 3.06 8.12
CA HIS A 186 -9.92 3.38 8.50
C HIS A 186 -10.84 2.16 8.52
N GLY A 187 -10.44 1.07 7.88
CA GLY A 187 -11.29 -0.07 7.62
C GLY A 187 -12.18 0.12 6.39
N ARG A 188 -12.89 -0.94 6.02
CA ARG A 188 -13.93 -0.91 4.98
C ARG A 188 -14.97 -2.00 5.23
N PRO A 189 -16.24 -1.77 4.89
CA PRO A 189 -17.24 -2.82 4.92
C PRO A 189 -16.89 -3.93 3.91
N GLY A 190 -17.29 -5.16 4.21
CA GLY A 190 -17.22 -6.25 3.25
C GLY A 190 -18.15 -5.99 2.06
N LEU A 191 -17.64 -6.13 0.84
CA LEU A 191 -18.38 -5.90 -0.40
C LEU A 191 -18.18 -7.08 -1.36
N GLY A 192 -19.28 -7.64 -1.87
CA GLY A 192 -19.22 -8.64 -2.96
C GLY A 192 -18.38 -9.88 -2.65
N GLY A 193 -18.43 -10.39 -1.41
CA GLY A 193 -17.63 -11.55 -0.98
C GLY A 193 -16.21 -11.21 -0.53
N MET A 194 -15.78 -9.94 -0.58
CA MET A 194 -14.58 -9.51 0.11
C MET A 194 -14.83 -9.43 1.62
N ALA A 195 -13.88 -9.93 2.40
CA ALA A 195 -13.88 -9.78 3.84
C ALA A 195 -13.90 -8.29 4.23
N ALA A 196 -14.65 -7.97 5.28
CA ALA A 196 -14.57 -6.66 5.91
C ALA A 196 -13.14 -6.43 6.44
N VAL A 197 -12.68 -5.18 6.41
CA VAL A 197 -11.43 -4.78 7.05
C VAL A 197 -11.79 -3.94 8.25
N ASN A 198 -11.38 -4.40 9.42
CA ASN A 198 -11.54 -3.61 10.64
C ASN A 198 -10.55 -2.45 10.60
N ARG A 199 -10.98 -1.30 11.13
CA ARG A 199 -10.10 -0.16 11.38
C ARG A 199 -8.86 -0.61 12.16
N THR A 200 -7.69 -0.13 11.74
CA THR A 200 -6.44 -0.45 12.44
C THR A 200 -6.37 0.34 13.72
N THR A 201 -6.39 -0.38 14.86
CA THR A 201 -6.34 0.24 16.18
C THR A 201 -5.07 -0.08 16.96
N ASP A 202 -4.30 -1.08 16.52
CA ASP A 202 -3.05 -1.48 17.15
C ASP A 202 -1.95 -0.44 16.90
N VAL A 203 -1.35 0.07 17.96
CA VAL A 203 -0.34 1.14 17.91
C VAL A 203 0.92 0.73 17.15
N CYS A 204 1.30 -0.55 17.18
CA CYS A 204 2.47 -1.05 16.46
C CYS A 204 2.19 -0.96 14.97
N VAL A 205 1.03 -1.49 14.55
CA VAL A 205 0.61 -1.45 13.14
C VAL A 205 0.44 -0.01 12.65
N LEU A 206 -0.18 0.86 13.46
CA LEU A 206 -0.33 2.29 13.12
C LEU A 206 1.01 2.95 12.80
N ARG A 207 2.04 2.67 13.60
CA ARG A 207 3.39 3.18 13.37
C ARG A 207 4.01 2.63 12.09
N GLU A 208 3.88 1.33 11.83
CA GLU A 208 4.40 0.71 10.61
C GLU A 208 3.73 1.31 9.36
N VAL A 209 2.41 1.53 9.41
CA VAL A 209 1.65 2.15 8.31
C VAL A 209 1.99 3.64 8.17
N GLN A 210 2.22 4.36 9.27
CA GLN A 210 2.70 5.74 9.21
C GLN A 210 4.05 5.85 8.50
N ALA A 211 4.99 4.94 8.79
CA ALA A 211 6.30 4.92 8.15
C ALA A 211 6.19 4.72 6.62
N LEU A 212 5.13 4.07 6.14
CA LEU A 212 4.85 3.97 4.70
C LEU A 212 4.67 5.34 4.06
N ASP A 213 3.93 6.26 4.68
CA ASP A 213 3.65 7.59 4.11
C ASP A 213 4.94 8.41 3.91
N LEU A 214 5.93 8.26 4.82
CA LEU A 214 7.26 8.88 4.68
C LEU A 214 8.03 8.38 3.45
N LEU A 215 7.93 7.08 3.17
CA LEU A 215 8.66 6.44 2.07
C LEU A 215 7.90 6.58 0.73
N TRP A 216 6.58 6.54 0.78
CA TRP A 216 5.67 6.57 -0.36
C TRP A 216 5.64 7.93 -1.07
N ARG A 217 5.45 9.04 -0.35
CA ARG A 217 5.30 10.36 -1.01
C ARG A 217 6.50 10.74 -1.87
N PRO A 218 7.76 10.55 -1.43
CA PRO A 218 8.92 10.81 -2.29
C PRO A 218 9.00 9.87 -3.49
N LEU A 219 8.60 8.60 -3.34
CA LEU A 219 8.56 7.64 -4.43
C LEU A 219 7.52 8.04 -5.49
N ALA A 220 6.27 8.30 -5.08
CA ALA A 220 5.18 8.72 -5.95
C ALA A 220 5.53 10.01 -6.72
N ARG A 221 6.19 10.97 -6.05
CA ARG A 221 6.69 12.18 -6.70
C ARG A 221 7.75 11.87 -7.77
N SER A 222 8.70 10.99 -7.46
CA SER A 222 9.77 10.63 -8.39
C SER A 222 9.23 9.89 -9.61
N ALA A 223 8.30 8.95 -9.41
CA ALA A 223 7.59 8.27 -10.49
C ALA A 223 6.79 9.27 -11.36
N SER A 224 6.14 10.25 -10.75
CA SER A 224 5.39 11.29 -11.48
C SER A 224 6.31 12.18 -12.31
N LEU A 225 7.46 12.59 -11.76
CA LEU A 225 8.47 13.36 -12.50
C LEU A 225 9.06 12.54 -13.66
N PHE A 226 9.30 11.26 -13.43
CA PHE A 226 9.79 10.33 -14.46
C PHE A 226 8.77 10.20 -15.61
N ALA A 227 7.50 9.96 -15.29
CA ALA A 227 6.42 9.89 -16.26
C ALA A 227 6.21 11.21 -17.03
N ALA A 228 6.54 12.35 -16.41
CA ALA A 228 6.55 13.66 -17.07
C ALA A 228 7.76 13.89 -18.00
N GLY A 229 8.62 12.89 -18.19
CA GLY A 229 9.75 12.92 -19.11
C GLY A 229 11.12 13.19 -18.47
N ASN A 230 11.22 13.29 -17.14
CA ASN A 230 12.52 13.35 -16.46
C ASN A 230 13.16 11.96 -16.40
N THR A 231 13.82 11.55 -17.48
CA THR A 231 14.43 10.24 -17.64
C THR A 231 15.91 10.20 -17.21
N SER A 232 16.31 11.07 -16.29
CA SER A 232 17.68 11.07 -15.78
C SER A 232 17.96 9.78 -14.99
N THR A 233 19.18 9.24 -15.13
CA THR A 233 19.62 8.03 -14.40
C THR A 233 19.48 8.18 -12.90
N ALA A 234 19.69 9.39 -12.36
CA ALA A 234 19.54 9.67 -10.93
C ALA A 234 18.09 9.49 -10.45
N VAL A 235 17.09 9.91 -11.23
CA VAL A 235 15.67 9.72 -10.89
C VAL A 235 15.29 8.25 -10.96
N MET A 236 15.79 7.51 -11.96
CA MET A 236 15.55 6.07 -12.09
C MET A 236 16.13 5.27 -10.92
N GLN A 237 17.36 5.60 -10.49
CA GLN A 237 18.00 5.00 -9.33
C GLN A 237 17.28 5.35 -8.03
N ASP A 238 16.96 6.63 -7.79
CA ASP A 238 16.25 7.06 -6.58
C ASP A 238 14.86 6.41 -6.47
N MET A 239 14.11 6.30 -7.57
CA MET A 239 12.82 5.60 -7.61
C MET A 239 12.99 4.12 -7.24
N SER A 240 14.02 3.48 -7.76
CA SER A 240 14.30 2.05 -7.52
C SER A 240 14.70 1.78 -6.07
N ASP A 241 15.59 2.60 -5.51
CA ASP A 241 16.05 2.48 -4.12
C ASP A 241 14.91 2.75 -3.13
N ARG A 242 14.04 3.71 -3.44
CA ARG A 242 12.86 4.00 -2.60
C ARG A 242 11.83 2.89 -2.64
N ALA A 243 11.57 2.31 -3.81
CA ALA A 243 10.64 1.20 -3.95
C ALA A 243 11.08 -0.01 -3.12
N LEU A 244 12.38 -0.35 -3.16
CA LEU A 244 12.95 -1.42 -2.34
C LEU A 244 12.75 -1.15 -0.83
N ARG A 245 13.12 0.04 -0.34
CA ARG A 245 12.93 0.39 1.07
C ARG A 245 11.46 0.37 1.51
N LEU A 246 10.57 0.86 0.64
CA LEU A 246 9.13 0.84 0.92
C LEU A 246 8.58 -0.58 0.92
N TYR A 247 9.07 -1.46 0.05
CA TYR A 247 8.69 -2.86 0.04
C TYR A 247 9.11 -3.57 1.34
N ASP A 248 10.35 -3.36 1.80
CA ASP A 248 10.83 -3.91 3.08
C ASP A 248 9.91 -3.47 4.22
N GLN A 249 9.56 -2.18 4.28
CA GLN A 249 8.62 -1.63 5.26
C GLN A 249 7.22 -2.27 5.14
N LEU A 250 6.74 -2.55 3.93
CA LEU A 250 5.46 -3.24 3.72
C LEU A 250 5.50 -4.70 4.18
N GLN A 251 6.64 -5.38 4.06
CA GLN A 251 6.80 -6.72 4.66
C GLN A 251 6.66 -6.65 6.18
N HIS A 252 7.24 -5.64 6.83
CA HIS A 252 7.04 -5.42 8.27
C HIS A 252 5.56 -5.20 8.62
N VAL A 253 4.82 -4.43 7.82
CA VAL A 253 3.37 -4.24 8.00
C VAL A 253 2.61 -5.57 7.89
N VAL A 254 2.86 -6.35 6.84
CA VAL A 254 2.22 -7.68 6.62
C VAL A 254 2.51 -8.61 7.79
N THR A 255 3.77 -8.73 8.20
CA THR A 255 4.17 -9.57 9.35
C THR A 255 3.51 -9.10 10.64
N THR A 256 3.40 -7.79 10.87
CA THR A 256 2.78 -7.25 12.08
C THR A 256 1.28 -7.58 12.13
N TYR A 257 0.55 -7.44 11.02
CA TYR A 257 -0.85 -7.90 10.96
C TYR A 257 -0.99 -9.40 11.18
N ALA A 258 -0.10 -10.19 10.60
CA ALA A 258 -0.14 -11.65 10.69
C ALA A 258 0.12 -12.16 12.11
N LEU A 259 1.03 -11.52 12.85
CA LEU A 259 1.34 -11.85 14.24
C LEU A 259 0.26 -11.35 15.21
N GLY A 260 -0.56 -10.40 14.78
CA GLY A 260 -1.58 -9.76 15.62
C GLY A 260 -1.00 -8.77 16.62
N ARG A 261 -1.79 -8.46 17.65
CA ARG A 261 -1.44 -7.46 18.67
C ARG A 261 -0.17 -7.86 19.42
N GLN A 262 0.86 -7.02 19.35
CA GLN A 262 2.08 -7.19 20.13
C GLN A 262 1.91 -6.54 21.52
N GLU A 263 2.43 -7.19 22.56
CA GLU A 263 2.27 -6.72 23.95
C GLU A 263 3.08 -5.44 24.26
N SER A 264 4.13 -5.17 23.49
CA SER A 264 5.03 -4.04 23.73
C SER A 264 5.49 -3.37 22.43
N CYS A 265 4.83 -2.27 22.08
CA CYS A 265 5.44 -1.24 21.24
C CYS A 265 5.43 0.05 22.06
N SER A 266 6.56 0.38 22.68
CA SER A 266 6.77 1.70 23.25
C SER A 266 7.36 2.60 22.18
N LEU A 267 6.72 3.74 21.97
CA LEU A 267 7.24 4.76 21.06
C LEU A 267 8.16 5.67 21.86
N ASP A 268 9.43 5.72 21.49
CA ASP A 268 10.39 6.71 21.97
C ASP A 268 10.17 8.03 21.21
N ALA A 269 9.01 8.65 21.43
CA ALA A 269 8.72 9.96 20.85
C ALA A 269 9.69 11.00 21.41
N THR A 270 10.30 11.77 20.52
CA THR A 270 11.18 12.88 20.87
C THR A 270 10.40 13.99 21.61
N GLU A 271 11.10 14.82 22.37
CA GLU A 271 10.49 15.97 23.07
C GLU A 271 9.69 16.85 22.10
N ARG A 272 10.25 17.11 20.91
CA ARG A 272 9.59 17.90 19.86
C ARG A 272 8.31 17.26 19.34
N GLU A 273 8.29 15.93 19.20
CA GLU A 273 7.09 15.21 18.77
C GLU A 273 6.00 15.25 19.85
N TRP A 274 6.39 15.17 21.12
CA TRP A 274 5.47 15.35 22.24
C TRP A 274 4.86 16.76 22.30
N GLU A 275 5.69 17.80 22.13
CA GLU A 275 5.21 19.18 22.05
C GLU A 275 4.20 19.36 20.90
N ALA A 276 4.50 18.79 19.73
CA ALA A 276 3.62 18.85 18.56
C ALA A 276 2.28 18.14 18.82
N LEU A 277 2.30 16.94 19.43
CA LEU A 277 1.08 16.21 19.81
C LEU A 277 0.23 17.00 20.82
N LEU A 278 0.86 17.60 21.85
CA LEU A 278 0.15 18.38 22.87
C LEU A 278 -0.46 19.66 22.28
N ALA A 279 0.29 20.35 21.41
CA ALA A 279 -0.22 21.52 20.70
C ALA A 279 -1.43 21.17 19.82
N GLU A 280 -1.36 20.06 19.08
CA GLU A 280 -2.44 19.61 18.19
C GLU A 280 -3.67 19.13 18.99
N ALA A 281 -3.48 18.50 20.15
CA ALA A 281 -4.57 18.20 21.08
C ALA A 281 -5.25 19.46 21.64
N GLY A 282 -4.47 20.50 21.99
CA GLY A 282 -5.00 21.80 22.41
C GLY A 282 -5.77 22.51 21.28
N ARG A 283 -5.28 22.39 20.04
CA ARG A 283 -5.96 22.88 18.84
C ARG A 283 -7.30 22.16 18.63
N LEU A 284 -7.35 20.84 18.77
CA LEU A 284 -8.58 20.04 18.69
C LEU A 284 -9.64 20.56 19.66
N HIS A 285 -9.26 20.81 20.91
CA HIS A 285 -10.17 21.35 21.92
C HIS A 285 -10.78 22.70 21.50
N THR A 286 -9.95 23.61 20.99
CA THR A 286 -10.38 24.93 20.52
C THR A 286 -11.30 24.83 19.31
N LEU A 287 -11.01 23.92 18.38
CA LEU A 287 -11.85 23.67 17.20
C LEU A 287 -13.22 23.10 17.59
N CYS A 288 -13.27 22.15 18.51
CA CYS A 288 -14.54 21.62 19.04
C CYS A 288 -15.39 22.72 19.68
N GLN A 289 -14.80 23.56 20.55
CA GLN A 289 -15.51 24.70 21.14
C GLN A 289 -16.09 25.65 20.07
N ARG A 290 -15.32 25.90 19.00
CA ARG A 290 -15.77 26.71 17.87
C ARG A 290 -16.96 26.09 17.15
N VAL A 291 -16.92 24.77 16.88
CA VAL A 291 -18.05 24.05 16.27
C VAL A 291 -19.30 24.18 17.14
N PHE A 292 -19.19 23.96 18.46
CA PHE A 292 -20.32 24.10 19.38
C PHE A 292 -20.88 25.52 19.43
N ALA A 293 -20.02 26.53 19.43
CA ALA A 293 -20.45 27.94 19.41
C ALA A 293 -21.22 28.29 18.13
N GLU A 294 -20.71 27.89 16.96
CA GLU A 294 -21.36 28.13 15.66
C GLU A 294 -22.71 27.40 15.57
N LEU A 295 -22.80 26.16 16.08
CA LEU A 295 -24.06 25.41 16.13
C LEU A 295 -25.09 26.05 17.08
N ALA A 296 -24.66 26.53 18.24
CA ALA A 296 -25.54 27.22 19.18
C ALA A 296 -26.09 28.54 18.59
N LEU A 297 -25.28 29.28 17.84
CA LEU A 297 -25.72 30.47 17.12
C LEU A 297 -26.71 30.12 16.00
N ALA A 298 -26.42 29.07 15.23
CA ALA A 298 -27.31 28.59 14.18
C ALA A 298 -28.68 28.14 14.74
N ALA A 299 -28.69 27.38 15.84
CA ALA A 299 -29.91 26.92 16.50
C ALA A 299 -30.80 28.06 17.02
N ARG A 300 -30.21 29.23 17.34
CA ARG A 300 -30.93 30.44 17.76
C ARG A 300 -31.39 31.32 16.59
N GLY A 301 -31.17 30.91 15.35
CA GLY A 301 -31.44 31.75 14.17
C GLY A 301 -30.51 32.96 14.06
N LEU A 302 -29.39 32.94 14.78
CA LEU A 302 -28.35 33.99 14.76
C LEU A 302 -27.20 33.62 13.81
N ALA A 303 -27.40 32.63 12.94
CA ALA A 303 -26.41 32.22 11.96
C ALA A 303 -26.10 33.40 11.04
N LEU A 304 -24.84 33.82 11.03
CA LEU A 304 -24.38 34.83 10.08
C LEU A 304 -24.48 34.27 8.65
N PRO A 305 -24.60 35.12 7.61
CA PRO A 305 -24.63 34.66 6.21
C PRO A 305 -23.46 33.75 5.80
N TRP A 306 -22.31 33.88 6.47
CA TRP A 306 -21.08 33.09 6.29
C TRP A 306 -20.97 31.88 7.24
N GLY A 307 -21.93 31.67 8.14
CA GLY A 307 -21.90 30.66 9.21
C GLY A 307 -21.79 29.24 8.67
N SER A 308 -22.43 28.94 7.54
CA SER A 308 -22.35 27.61 6.91
C SER A 308 -20.93 27.28 6.41
N SER A 309 -20.23 28.24 5.82
CA SER A 309 -18.84 28.07 5.37
C SER A 309 -17.88 27.95 6.55
N ARG A 310 -18.03 28.78 7.59
CA ARG A 310 -17.17 28.72 8.79
C ARG A 310 -17.34 27.43 9.57
N LEU A 311 -18.58 26.96 9.72
CA LEU A 311 -18.87 25.68 10.36
C LEU A 311 -18.29 24.52 9.54
N ALA A 312 -18.47 24.52 8.21
CA ALA A 312 -17.91 23.48 7.35
C ALA A 312 -16.37 23.40 7.44
N VAL A 313 -15.69 24.54 7.45
CA VAL A 313 -14.23 24.60 7.65
C VAL A 313 -13.85 24.09 9.04
N ALA A 314 -14.53 24.53 10.10
CA ALA A 314 -14.23 24.08 11.46
C ALA A 314 -14.46 22.56 11.63
N LEU A 315 -15.50 22.00 11.01
CA LEU A 315 -15.75 20.55 10.99
C LEU A 315 -14.65 19.80 10.25
N ALA A 316 -14.21 20.30 9.09
CA ALA A 316 -13.09 19.72 8.35
C ALA A 316 -11.78 19.76 9.15
N ASP A 317 -11.51 20.89 9.82
CA ASP A 317 -10.33 21.06 10.70
C ASP A 317 -10.38 20.08 11.89
N VAL A 318 -11.54 19.88 12.53
CA VAL A 318 -11.69 18.88 13.60
C VAL A 318 -11.40 17.49 13.08
N ASN A 319 -11.97 17.11 11.94
CA ASN A 319 -11.77 15.78 11.35
C ASN A 319 -10.29 15.55 11.01
N GLN A 320 -9.65 16.50 10.35
CA GLN A 320 -8.24 16.40 9.98
C GLN A 320 -7.34 16.33 11.21
N THR A 321 -7.58 17.16 12.22
CA THR A 321 -6.81 17.16 13.46
C THR A 321 -7.01 15.84 14.23
N LEU A 322 -8.24 15.32 14.30
CA LEU A 322 -8.53 14.06 14.98
C LEU A 322 -7.90 12.87 14.24
N GLU A 323 -7.95 12.87 12.90
CA GLU A 323 -7.28 11.87 12.06
C GLU A 323 -5.75 11.92 12.27
N ALA A 324 -5.15 13.12 12.24
CA ALA A 324 -3.73 13.30 12.46
C ALA A 324 -3.28 12.85 13.86
N LEU A 325 -4.08 13.09 14.91
CA LEU A 325 -3.80 12.58 16.26
C LEU A 325 -3.94 11.05 16.33
N THR A 326 -4.92 10.48 15.62
CA THR A 326 -5.26 9.05 15.69
C THR A 326 -4.26 8.18 14.92
N PHE A 327 -3.86 8.59 13.73
CA PHE A 327 -3.01 7.81 12.83
C PHE A 327 -1.57 8.37 12.73
N GLY A 328 -1.34 9.60 13.20
CA GLY A 328 -0.13 10.36 12.94
C GLY A 328 -0.20 11.10 11.60
N SER A 329 0.76 12.01 11.37
CA SER A 329 0.91 12.70 10.09
C SER A 329 2.35 13.07 9.84
N THR A 330 2.96 12.42 8.86
CA THR A 330 4.37 12.60 8.53
C THR A 330 4.65 14.00 7.99
N GLY A 331 3.76 14.53 7.16
CA GLY A 331 3.87 15.87 6.57
C GLY A 331 3.73 17.00 7.59
N ALA A 332 3.05 16.76 8.71
CA ALA A 332 2.93 17.71 9.81
C ALA A 332 3.88 17.41 10.99
N GLY A 333 4.65 16.33 10.90
CA GLY A 333 5.61 15.92 11.95
C GLY A 333 4.95 15.37 13.22
N PHE A 334 3.74 14.81 13.11
CA PHE A 334 3.05 14.16 14.23
C PHE A 334 3.31 12.66 14.17
N PRO A 335 3.88 12.00 15.20
CA PRO A 335 3.96 10.55 15.24
C PRO A 335 2.56 9.95 15.45
N SER A 336 2.38 8.66 15.15
CA SER A 336 1.24 7.88 15.64
C SER A 336 1.21 7.90 17.18
N PRO A 337 0.05 7.58 17.81
CA PRO A 337 -0.06 7.57 19.26
C PRO A 337 1.08 6.77 19.92
N PRO A 338 1.70 7.25 21.01
CA PRO A 338 2.89 6.61 21.56
C PRO A 338 2.58 5.38 22.42
N GLN A 339 1.32 5.21 22.81
CA GLN A 339 0.83 4.11 23.63
C GLN A 339 -0.58 3.69 23.19
N GLN A 340 -0.89 2.41 23.34
CA GLN A 340 -2.18 1.86 23.00
C GLN A 340 -3.34 2.52 23.75
N ALA A 341 -3.17 2.86 25.04
CA ALA A 341 -4.22 3.51 25.82
C ALA A 341 -4.62 4.89 25.24
N ILE A 342 -3.65 5.62 24.67
CA ILE A 342 -3.90 6.91 24.00
C ILE A 342 -4.63 6.66 22.68
N ALA A 343 -4.19 5.69 21.87
CA ALA A 343 -4.88 5.28 20.65
C ALA A 343 -6.35 4.91 20.93
N ASP A 344 -6.59 4.06 21.94
CA ASP A 344 -7.93 3.64 22.36
C ASP A 344 -8.81 4.82 22.80
N HIS A 345 -8.23 5.85 23.43
CA HIS A 345 -8.95 7.07 23.76
C HIS A 345 -9.29 7.92 22.53
N LEU A 346 -8.36 8.06 21.59
CA LEU A 346 -8.56 8.81 20.35
C LEU A 346 -9.60 8.14 19.45
N PHE A 347 -9.57 6.82 19.32
CA PHE A 347 -10.60 6.08 18.58
C PHE A 347 -11.98 6.24 19.21
N ARG A 348 -12.10 6.13 20.54
CA ARG A 348 -13.37 6.41 21.24
C ARG A 348 -13.85 7.84 21.02
N LEU A 349 -12.94 8.82 21.02
CA LEU A 349 -13.27 10.21 20.73
C LEU A 349 -13.77 10.37 19.28
N SER A 350 -13.12 9.72 18.31
CA SER A 350 -13.55 9.68 16.92
C SER A 350 -14.93 9.06 16.75
N ASP A 351 -15.22 7.98 17.46
CA ASP A 351 -16.52 7.31 17.39
C ASP A 351 -17.63 8.21 17.99
N LEU A 352 -17.37 8.85 19.13
CA LEU A 352 -18.29 9.82 19.74
C LEU A 352 -18.52 11.04 18.83
N TRP A 353 -17.47 11.52 18.19
CA TRP A 353 -17.56 12.63 17.23
C TRP A 353 -18.42 12.27 16.03
N ASN A 354 -18.25 11.06 15.47
CA ASN A 354 -19.09 10.57 14.37
C ASN A 354 -20.57 10.46 14.76
N VAL A 355 -20.87 9.96 15.97
CA VAL A 355 -22.25 9.93 16.51
C VAL A 355 -22.83 11.35 16.65
N PHE A 356 -22.02 12.30 17.13
CA PHE A 356 -22.41 13.70 17.21
C PHE A 356 -22.74 14.29 15.83
N LEU A 357 -21.91 14.06 14.81
CA LEU A 357 -22.19 14.51 13.44
C LEU A 357 -23.48 13.91 12.87
N GLN A 358 -23.70 12.61 13.07
CA GLN A 358 -24.89 11.90 12.60
C GLN A 358 -26.18 12.45 13.25
N SER A 359 -26.17 12.62 14.57
CA SER A 359 -27.32 13.14 15.33
C SER A 359 -27.63 14.61 15.07
N SER A 360 -26.62 15.40 14.68
CA SER A 360 -26.79 16.83 14.38
C SER A 360 -27.35 17.10 12.97
N GLY A 361 -27.51 16.08 12.13
CA GLY A 361 -27.96 16.24 10.74
C GLY A 361 -26.99 17.03 9.85
N LEU A 362 -25.73 17.19 10.29
CA LEU A 362 -24.73 17.96 9.57
C LEU A 362 -24.15 17.14 8.41
N PRO A 363 -23.96 17.74 7.22
CA PRO A 363 -23.28 17.08 6.11
C PRO A 363 -21.82 16.81 6.51
N GLY A 364 -21.44 15.53 6.59
CA GLY A 364 -20.07 15.11 6.97
C GLY A 364 -19.99 13.71 7.58
N ALA A 365 -21.09 13.20 8.14
CA ALA A 365 -21.15 11.92 8.85
C ALA A 365 -20.81 10.64 8.05
N ARG A 366 -20.60 10.70 6.73
CA ARG A 366 -20.43 9.53 5.86
C ARG A 366 -18.99 9.25 5.39
N ARG A 367 -17.99 10.04 5.77
CA ARG A 367 -16.60 9.87 5.26
C ARG A 367 -15.57 9.30 6.25
N LEU A 368 -15.93 9.15 7.53
CA LEU A 368 -15.01 8.66 8.57
C LEU A 368 -15.41 7.29 9.15
N ALA A 369 -16.40 6.64 8.53
CA ALA A 369 -16.82 5.27 8.80
C ALA A 369 -16.84 4.52 7.47
#